data_AF-A0A960NVE6-F1
#
_entry.id   AF-A0A960NVE6-F1
#
_cell.length_a   1.000
_cell.length_b   1.000
_cell.length_c   1.000
_cell.angle_alpha   90.00
_cell.angle_beta   90.00
_cell.angle_gamma   90.00
#
_symmetry.space_group_name_H-M   'P 1'
#
loop_
_entity.id
_entity.type
_entity.pdbx_description
1 polymer ?
#
loop_
_entity_poly.entity_id
_entity_poly.type
_entity_poly.pdbx_seq_one_letter_code
_entity_poly.pdbx_strand_id
1 'polypeptide(L)'
;MKVFVSKFYPEEFRRKGDQEKYSSKGTCEIHLLLGPVEMDLKNITYRIDHEGRISLKPPFRVHSNKKRGIKPKLVPSIVFKECKVWEEIEKAVKGELFKEVHELPKKRSLQLDLFQEKN
;
A
#
# COMPACT_ATOMS: atom_id res chain seq x y z
N MET A 1 -8.38 11.30 -17.72
CA MET A 1 -7.48 10.37 -17.01
C MET A 1 -8.34 9.30 -16.38
N LYS A 2 -7.89 8.04 -16.38
CA LYS A 2 -8.55 6.95 -15.65
C LYS A 2 -7.51 6.26 -14.79
N VAL A 3 -7.89 5.92 -13.56
CA VAL A 3 -7.07 5.17 -12.61
C VAL A 3 -7.84 3.92 -12.22
N PHE A 4 -7.22 2.75 -12.38
CA PHE A 4 -7.78 1.49 -11.94
C PHE A 4 -6.85 0.88 -10.92
N VAL A 5 -7.36 0.49 -9.76
CA VAL A 5 -6.58 -0.27 -8.81
C VAL A 5 -6.53 -1.71 -9.28
N SER A 6 -5.33 -2.19 -9.58
CA SER A 6 -5.14 -3.55 -10.08
C SER A 6 -5.10 -4.55 -8.94
N LYS A 7 -4.31 -4.25 -7.89
CA LYS A 7 -4.11 -5.19 -6.78
C LYS A 7 -3.55 -4.52 -5.53
N PHE A 8 -3.99 -5.01 -4.36
CA PHE A 8 -3.39 -4.71 -3.07
C PHE A 8 -2.49 -5.85 -2.59
N TYR A 9 -1.43 -5.48 -1.89
CA TYR A 9 -0.45 -6.36 -1.27
C TYR A 9 -0.27 -5.95 0.20
N PRO A 10 -1.10 -6.47 1.11
CA PRO A 10 -0.96 -6.23 2.54
C PRO A 10 0.38 -6.74 3.07
N GLU A 11 0.97 -5.99 3.99
CA GLU A 11 2.25 -6.30 4.63
C GLU A 11 2.09 -6.47 6.13
N GLU A 12 2.81 -7.44 6.69
CA GLU A 12 2.91 -7.62 8.14
C GLU A 12 3.76 -6.51 8.81
N PHE A 13 3.40 -6.17 10.04
CA PHE A 13 4.17 -5.25 10.86
C PHE A 13 5.43 -5.92 11.40
N ARG A 14 6.58 -5.61 10.79
CA ARG A 14 7.89 -6.09 11.26
C ARG A 14 8.48 -5.29 12.42
N ARG A 15 7.93 -4.10 12.72
CA ARG A 15 8.42 -3.19 13.77
C ARG A 15 7.30 -2.85 14.73
N LYS A 16 7.56 -2.92 16.04
CA LYS A 16 6.57 -2.58 17.09
C LYS A 16 5.97 -1.18 16.90
N GLY A 17 6.79 -0.18 16.58
CA GLY A 17 6.31 1.19 16.34
C GLY A 17 5.40 1.35 15.12
N ASP A 18 5.47 0.46 14.12
CA ASP A 18 4.49 0.49 13.02
C ASP A 18 3.14 -0.08 13.48
N GLN A 19 3.14 -1.12 14.30
CA GLN A 19 1.92 -1.75 14.83
C GLN A 19 1.16 -0.84 15.80
N GLU A 20 1.88 -0.09 16.62
CA GLU A 20 1.29 0.92 17.51
C GLU A 20 0.60 2.05 16.73
N LYS A 21 1.13 2.38 15.55
CA LYS A 21 0.67 3.54 14.76
C LYS A 21 -0.37 3.18 13.70
N TYR A 22 -0.32 1.97 13.16
CA TYR A 22 -1.09 1.58 12.00
C TYR A 22 -1.88 0.30 12.26
N SER A 23 -3.14 0.28 11.80
CA SER A 23 -4.00 -0.89 11.79
C SER A 23 -3.72 -1.80 10.60
N SER A 24 -3.35 -1.21 9.45
CA SER A 24 -2.97 -1.93 8.23
C SER A 24 -1.92 -1.15 7.43
N LYS A 25 -1.04 -1.86 6.73
CA LYS A 25 -0.12 -1.28 5.76
C LYS A 25 0.14 -2.25 4.60
N GLY A 26 0.61 -1.73 3.49
CA GLY A 26 1.03 -2.55 2.36
C GLY A 26 1.40 -1.71 1.16
N THR A 27 1.40 -2.35 0.00
CA THR A 27 1.57 -1.68 -1.30
C THR A 27 0.43 -2.00 -2.25
N CYS A 28 0.23 -1.17 -3.27
CA CYS A 28 -0.68 -1.48 -4.36
C CYS A 28 -0.05 -1.22 -5.73
N GLU A 29 -0.68 -1.87 -6.71
CA GLU A 29 -0.45 -1.66 -8.13
C GLU A 29 -1.69 -1.00 -8.73
N ILE A 30 -1.47 0.01 -9.57
CA ILE A 30 -2.52 0.67 -10.32
C ILE A 30 -2.18 0.69 -11.79
N HIS A 31 -3.23 0.73 -12.59
CA HIS A 31 -3.18 0.98 -14.01
C HIS A 31 -3.65 2.41 -14.29
N LEU A 32 -2.80 3.21 -14.94
CA LEU A 32 -3.02 4.63 -15.19
C LEU A 32 -3.09 4.93 -16.68
N LEU A 33 -4.21 5.54 -17.10
CA LEU A 33 -4.41 6.04 -18.46
C LEU A 33 -4.41 7.58 -18.48
N LEU A 34 -3.38 8.16 -19.09
CA LEU A 34 -3.11 9.60 -19.24
C LEU A 34 -3.08 9.99 -20.72
N GLY A 35 -4.26 10.25 -21.30
CA GLY A 35 -4.37 10.57 -22.73
C GLY A 35 -3.90 9.38 -23.57
N PRO A 36 -2.87 9.53 -24.43
CA PRO A 36 -2.32 8.42 -25.21
C PRO A 36 -1.32 7.55 -24.42
N VAL A 37 -1.01 7.92 -23.17
CA VAL A 37 -0.03 7.21 -22.34
C VAL A 37 -0.75 6.24 -21.40
N GLU A 38 -0.30 5.00 -21.41
CA GLU A 38 -0.74 3.94 -20.51
C GLU A 38 0.46 3.46 -19.68
N MET A 39 0.29 3.31 -18.36
CA MET A 39 1.37 2.84 -17.48
C MET A 39 0.85 2.08 -16.27
N ASP A 40 1.60 1.05 -15.88
CA ASP A 40 1.42 0.36 -14.61
C ASP A 40 2.34 0.96 -13.54
N LEU A 41 1.73 1.47 -12.47
CA LEU A 41 2.45 2.00 -11.33
C LEU A 41 2.39 0.99 -10.20
N LYS A 42 3.56 0.50 -9.80
CA LYS A 42 3.72 -0.50 -8.76
C LYS A 42 4.31 0.10 -7.51
N ASN A 43 4.14 -0.56 -6.37
CA ASN A 43 4.75 -0.19 -5.08
C ASN A 43 4.26 1.17 -4.52
N ILE A 44 3.03 1.58 -4.82
CA ILE A 44 2.40 2.70 -4.10
C ILE A 44 2.18 2.22 -2.67
N THR A 45 2.76 2.87 -1.67
CA THR A 45 2.61 2.45 -0.28
C THR A 45 1.32 3.01 0.30
N TYR A 46 0.52 2.17 0.96
CA TYR A 46 -0.61 2.62 1.76
C TYR A 46 -0.40 2.29 3.24
N ARG A 47 -0.94 3.15 4.11
CA ARG A 47 -1.01 2.92 5.55
C ARG A 47 -2.32 3.44 6.08
N ILE A 48 -2.96 2.65 6.92
CA ILE A 48 -4.22 2.96 7.59
C ILE A 48 -3.91 3.02 9.07
N ASP A 49 -4.20 4.15 9.71
CA ASP A 49 -4.06 4.27 11.16
C ASP A 49 -5.23 3.59 11.90
N HIS A 50 -5.15 3.59 13.23
CA HIS A 50 -6.22 3.01 14.08
C HIS A 50 -7.51 3.84 14.08
N GLU A 51 -7.47 5.08 13.56
CA GLU A 51 -8.65 5.94 13.36
C GLU A 51 -9.27 5.77 11.96
N GLY A 52 -8.68 4.92 11.11
CA GLY A 52 -9.13 4.70 9.73
C GLY A 52 -8.63 5.74 8.73
N ARG A 53 -7.73 6.65 9.11
CA ARG A 53 -7.15 7.62 8.16
C ARG A 53 -6.18 6.91 7.23
N ILE A 54 -6.39 7.09 5.93
CA ILE A 54 -5.58 6.48 4.88
C ILE A 54 -4.51 7.47 4.42
N SER A 55 -3.25 7.07 4.52
CA SER A 55 -2.11 7.79 3.96
C SER A 55 -1.48 6.99 2.82
N LEU A 56 -1.22 7.68 1.71
CA LEU A 56 -0.59 7.10 0.53
C LEU A 56 0.77 7.74 0.32
N LYS A 57 1.71 6.96 -0.20
CA LYS A 57 3.02 7.46 -0.62
C LYS A 57 3.30 6.95 -2.03
N PRO A 58 3.81 7.83 -2.91
CA PRO A 58 4.15 7.43 -4.27
C PRO A 58 5.20 6.32 -4.27
N PRO A 59 5.34 5.58 -5.37
CA PRO A 59 6.39 4.58 -5.51
C PRO A 59 7.74 5.22 -5.22
N PHE A 60 8.40 4.78 -4.16
CA PHE A 60 9.69 5.34 -3.81
C PHE A 60 10.76 4.89 -4.81
N ARG A 61 11.60 5.84 -5.21
CA ARG A 61 12.88 5.58 -5.85
C ARG A 61 13.75 4.81 -4.86
N VAL A 62 13.83 3.50 -4.99
CA VAL A 62 14.88 2.74 -4.31
C VAL A 62 16.19 3.05 -5.05
N HIS A 63 17.29 3.30 -4.33
CA HIS A 63 18.64 2.67 -4.45
C HIS A 63 19.67 3.46 -3.62
N SER A 64 20.73 2.89 -3.04
CA SER A 64 21.41 1.61 -3.28
C SER A 64 21.75 0.89 -1.97
N ASN A 65 21.93 -0.43 -2.08
CA ASN A 65 22.51 -1.25 -1.03
C ASN A 65 23.97 -0.81 -0.85
N LYS A 66 24.29 -0.07 0.22
CA LYS A 66 25.68 0.32 0.55
C LYS A 66 26.62 -0.88 0.78
N LYS A 67 26.09 -2.09 0.85
CA LYS A 67 26.88 -3.32 0.97
C LYS A 67 27.12 -3.92 -0.42
N ARG A 68 28.40 -4.02 -0.81
CA ARG A 68 28.96 -4.82 -1.93
C ARG A 68 29.12 -4.16 -3.31
N GLY A 69 29.45 -2.87 -3.42
CA GLY A 69 30.05 -2.34 -4.67
C GLY A 69 29.21 -2.45 -5.96
N ILE A 70 27.90 -2.72 -5.85
CA ILE A 70 26.99 -2.79 -7.00
C ILE A 70 26.46 -1.38 -7.28
N LYS A 71 26.61 -0.90 -8.53
CA LYS A 71 26.10 0.41 -8.95
C LYS A 71 24.58 0.49 -8.72
N PRO A 72 24.05 1.63 -8.21
CA PRO A 72 22.61 1.88 -8.14
C PRO A 72 21.96 1.65 -9.53
N LYS A 73 21.03 0.72 -9.68
CA LYS A 73 20.26 0.51 -10.93
C LYS A 73 19.16 1.57 -11.13
N LEU A 74 19.39 2.71 -11.75
CA LEU A 74 18.33 3.70 -12.00
C LEU A 74 16.97 3.08 -12.43
N VAL A 75 16.00 3.04 -11.51
CA VAL A 75 14.61 2.73 -11.82
C VAL A 75 14.00 4.03 -12.35
N PRO A 76 13.20 4.00 -13.44
CA PRO A 76 12.55 5.19 -13.95
C PRO A 76 11.77 5.90 -12.83
N SER A 77 12.12 7.15 -12.55
CA SER A 77 11.41 8.00 -11.60
C SER A 77 10.28 8.69 -12.33
N ILE A 78 9.04 8.34 -12.00
CA ILE A 78 7.86 9.04 -12.50
C ILE A 78 7.62 10.23 -11.59
N VAL A 79 7.77 11.43 -12.14
CA VAL A 79 7.48 12.69 -11.45
C VAL A 79 6.22 13.26 -12.09
N PHE A 80 5.12 13.24 -11.34
CA PHE A 80 3.91 13.94 -11.74
C PHE A 80 4.13 15.43 -11.49
N LYS A 81 4.43 16.20 -12.53
CA LYS A 81 4.58 17.66 -12.44
C LYS A 81 3.26 18.33 -12.06
N GLU A 82 2.14 17.71 -12.44
CA GLU A 82 0.80 18.16 -12.10
C GLU A 82 0.30 17.44 -10.85
N CYS A 83 0.01 18.19 -9.78
CA CYS A 83 -0.55 17.66 -8.53
C CYS A 83 -1.85 16.85 -8.77
N LYS A 84 -2.63 17.25 -9.79
CA LYS A 84 -3.91 16.62 -10.15
C LYS A 84 -3.81 15.13 -10.46
N VAL A 85 -2.71 14.68 -11.06
CA VAL A 85 -2.53 13.25 -11.38
C VAL A 85 -2.43 12.44 -10.09
N TRP A 86 -1.64 12.93 -9.14
CA TRP A 86 -1.49 12.26 -7.85
C TRP A 86 -2.78 12.33 -7.01
N GLU A 87 -3.49 13.46 -7.01
CA GLU A 87 -4.77 13.61 -6.31
C GLU A 87 -5.82 12.59 -6.78
N GLU A 88 -5.92 12.36 -8.09
CA GLU A 88 -6.86 11.38 -8.64
C GLU A 88 -6.42 9.93 -8.36
N ILE A 89 -5.12 9.66 -8.36
CA ILE A 89 -4.58 8.38 -7.88
C ILE A 89 -4.96 8.17 -6.41
N GLU A 90 -4.75 9.17 -5.57
CA GLU A 90 -5.10 9.07 -4.16
C GLU A 90 -6.59 8.83 -3.96
N LYS A 91 -7.44 9.56 -4.68
CA LYS A 91 -8.89 9.41 -4.63
C LYS A 91 -9.32 8.01 -5.02
N ALA A 92 -8.79 7.47 -6.12
CA ALA A 92 -9.12 6.12 -6.59
C ALA A 92 -8.67 5.05 -5.58
N VAL A 93 -7.42 5.10 -5.12
CA VAL A 93 -6.87 4.11 -4.18
C VAL A 93 -7.56 4.18 -2.83
N LYS A 94 -7.82 5.38 -2.28
CA LYS A 94 -8.57 5.55 -1.02
C LYS A 94 -9.99 5.01 -1.14
N GLY A 95 -10.65 5.22 -2.28
CA GLY A 95 -11.98 4.69 -2.54
C GLY A 95 -12.04 3.16 -2.49
N GLU A 96 -11.07 2.48 -3.12
CA GLU A 96 -11.01 1.01 -3.10
C GLU A 96 -10.59 0.46 -1.72
N LEU A 97 -9.62 1.09 -1.05
CA LEU A 97 -9.24 0.70 0.33
C LEU A 97 -10.40 0.85 1.32
N PHE A 98 -11.22 1.89 1.16
CA PHE A 98 -12.38 2.09 2.04
C PHE A 98 -13.39 0.94 1.90
N LYS A 99 -13.62 0.44 0.68
CA LYS A 99 -14.47 -0.74 0.45
C LYS A 99 -13.88 -1.98 1.11
N GLU A 100 -12.58 -2.25 0.95
CA GLU A 100 -11.95 -3.42 1.61
C GLU A 100 -12.05 -3.35 3.14
N VAL A 101 -11.85 -2.18 3.75
CA VAL A 101 -11.88 -2.02 5.22
C VAL A 101 -13.29 -2.12 5.79
N HIS A 102 -14.31 -1.62 5.09
CA HIS A 102 -15.68 -1.57 5.59
C HIS A 102 -16.58 -2.72 5.12
N GLU A 103 -16.28 -3.38 4.00
CA GLU A 103 -17.10 -4.48 3.46
C GLU A 103 -16.59 -5.89 3.83
N LEU A 104 -15.44 -6.02 4.48
CA LEU A 104 -15.03 -7.31 5.03
C LEU A 104 -15.88 -7.63 6.29
N PRO A 105 -16.61 -8.76 6.33
CA PRO A 105 -17.26 -9.19 7.56
C PRO A 105 -16.15 -9.40 8.59
N LYS A 106 -16.31 -8.83 9.78
CA LYS A 106 -15.45 -9.09 10.95
C LYS A 106 -15.18 -10.60 11.02
N LYS A 107 -14.06 -11.07 10.50
CA LYS A 107 -13.62 -12.45 10.73
C LYS A 107 -13.40 -12.51 12.23
N ARG A 108 -14.28 -13.28 12.90
CA ARG A 108 -14.10 -13.64 14.31
C ARG A 108 -12.64 -14.04 14.46
N SER A 109 -11.94 -13.38 15.37
CA SER A 109 -10.67 -13.85 15.88
C SER A 109 -10.85 -15.32 16.23
N LEU A 110 -10.22 -16.21 15.46
CA LEU A 110 -10.03 -17.58 15.91
C LEU A 110 -9.03 -17.47 17.05
N GLN A 111 -9.55 -17.22 18.26
CA GLN A 111 -8.83 -17.57 19.48
C GLN A 111 -8.51 -19.06 19.35
N LEU A 112 -7.22 -19.36 19.26
CA LEU A 112 -6.71 -20.71 19.49
C LEU A 112 -6.94 -21.02 20.97
N ASP A 113 -8.14 -21.46 21.31
CA ASP A 113 -8.41 -22.15 22.57
C ASP A 113 -7.82 -23.56 22.45
N LEU A 114 -6.50 -23.66 22.57
CA LEU A 114 -5.80 -24.91 22.77
C LEU A 114 -4.96 -24.76 24.04
N PHE A 115 -5.52 -25.22 25.15
CA PHE A 115 -4.90 -26.07 26.18
C PHE A 115 -5.84 -26.09 27.41
N GLN A 116 -6.92 -26.87 27.32
CA GLN A 116 -7.43 -27.58 28.49
C GLN A 116 -7.01 -29.04 28.33
N GLU A 117 -5.86 -29.40 28.91
CA GLU A 117 -5.61 -30.79 29.26
C GLU A 117 -6.02 -31.02 30.71
N LYS A 118 -6.75 -32.11 30.85
CA LYS A 118 -7.52 -32.59 31.99
C LYS A 118 -6.59 -33.00 33.14
N ASN A 119 -6.99 -32.71 34.37
CA ASN A 119 -6.66 -33.56 35.51
C ASN A 119 -7.71 -34.67 35.61
#